data_AF-C4JNL5-F1
#
_entry.id   AF-C4JNL5-F1
#
_cell.length_a   1.000
_cell.length_b   1.000
_cell.length_c   1.000
_cell.angle_alpha   90.00
_cell.angle_beta   90.00
_cell.angle_gamma   90.00
#
_symmetry.space_group_name_H-M   'P 1'
#
loop_
_entity.id
_entity.type
_entity.pdbx_description
1 polymer ?
#
loop_
_entity_poly.entity_id
_entity_poly.type
_entity_poly.pdbx_seq_one_letter_code
_entity_poly.pdbx_strand_id
1 'polypeptide(L)'
;MAEVNADDCSLGGLPFGPPTGGAISLTGLENLSSSEKSARIAAVVSDIYASIIFISRHVKAGTLTKHHCKPLYNFMDNIITTERKQKRKVVRELRRQDGRMERMASRHQRDVEKLLGLARSAIMHLRRSMERLQMELDELKGKRRIDLGDIEKRLPVKMADETGPVGTDELKNGAEEVACPGDKQVEDECRVRSPLNPDVSETA
;
A
#
# COMPACT_ATOMS: atom_id res chain seq x y z
N MET A 1 51.04 -61.55 26.36
CA MET A 1 49.62 -61.15 26.41
C MET A 1 49.53 -59.99 27.39
N ALA A 2 49.18 -58.75 27.07
CA ALA A 2 48.85 -58.03 25.84
C ALA A 2 49.15 -56.55 26.16
N GLU A 3 49.94 -55.85 25.35
CA GLU A 3 49.51 -54.71 24.51
C GLU A 3 48.10 -54.17 24.75
N VAL A 4 48.01 -52.91 25.21
CA VAL A 4 46.89 -51.98 24.99
C VAL A 4 47.52 -50.58 24.90
N ASN A 5 47.97 -50.18 23.72
CA ASN A 5 47.27 -49.37 22.71
C ASN A 5 47.03 -47.91 23.12
N ALA A 6 47.72 -47.04 22.38
CA ALA A 6 47.55 -45.61 22.33
C ALA A 6 46.27 -45.29 21.55
N ASP A 7 45.33 -44.60 22.19
CA ASP A 7 44.20 -43.99 21.50
C ASP A 7 44.68 -42.73 20.75
N ASP A 8 45.03 -42.98 19.49
CA ASP A 8 44.57 -42.29 18.28
C ASP A 8 43.78 -40.97 18.50
N CYS A 9 44.51 -39.86 18.73
CA CYS A 9 43.97 -38.52 18.51
C CYS A 9 43.99 -38.22 17.00
N SER A 10 42.99 -38.76 16.31
CA SER A 10 42.67 -38.39 14.93
C SER A 10 42.53 -36.87 14.80
N LEU A 11 43.52 -36.26 14.16
CA LEU A 11 43.47 -34.93 13.60
C LEU A 11 42.39 -34.91 12.51
N GLY A 12 41.15 -34.64 12.92
CA GLY A 12 40.05 -34.31 12.03
C GLY A 12 40.43 -33.09 11.20
N GLY A 13 40.81 -33.34 9.95
CA GLY A 13 41.08 -32.32 8.95
C GLY A 13 39.88 -31.40 8.81
N LEU A 14 40.08 -30.11 9.08
CA LEU A 14 39.14 -29.08 8.66
C LEU A 14 39.07 -29.12 7.13
N PRO A 15 37.87 -29.15 6.54
CA PRO A 15 37.74 -29.10 5.10
C PRO A 15 38.34 -27.80 4.61
N PHE A 16 39.40 -27.93 3.83
CA PHE A 16 39.99 -26.88 3.02
C PHE A 16 38.84 -26.22 2.24
N GLY A 17 38.49 -24.99 2.65
CA GLY A 17 37.58 -24.15 1.90
C GLY A 17 38.11 -23.91 0.49
N PRO A 18 37.25 -23.46 -0.44
CA PRO A 18 37.62 -23.24 -1.83
C PRO A 18 38.84 -22.31 -1.92
N PRO A 19 39.67 -22.47 -2.97
CA PRO A 19 40.98 -21.87 -3.05
C PRO A 19 40.91 -20.36 -2.83
N THR A 20 41.82 -19.88 -1.97
CA THR A 20 42.18 -18.48 -1.82
C THR A 20 42.71 -17.96 -3.15
N GLY A 21 41.78 -17.59 -4.04
CA GLY A 21 42.06 -16.86 -5.27
C GLY A 21 42.43 -15.44 -4.88
N GLY A 22 43.72 -15.12 -4.99
CA GLY A 22 44.25 -13.81 -4.66
C GLY A 22 43.45 -12.67 -5.30
N ALA A 23 43.14 -11.66 -4.48
CA ALA A 23 42.57 -10.37 -4.87
C ALA A 23 41.51 -10.46 -5.99
N ILE A 24 40.32 -10.96 -5.67
CA ILE A 24 39.16 -10.88 -6.57
C ILE A 24 38.80 -9.41 -6.74
N SER A 25 39.31 -8.82 -7.82
CA SER A 25 39.02 -7.46 -8.24
C SER A 25 37.50 -7.25 -8.33
N LEU A 26 36.96 -6.24 -7.63
CA LEU A 26 35.56 -5.81 -7.72
C LEU A 26 35.22 -5.17 -9.09
N THR A 27 36.10 -5.31 -10.09
CA THR A 27 35.89 -4.87 -11.46
C THR A 27 34.83 -5.72 -12.15
N GLY A 28 34.02 -5.07 -13.00
CA GLY A 28 32.99 -5.76 -13.79
C GLY A 28 31.77 -6.17 -12.97
N LEU A 29 31.58 -5.62 -11.76
CA LEU A 29 30.37 -5.87 -10.96
C LEU A 29 29.11 -5.49 -11.73
N GLU A 30 29.14 -4.45 -12.56
CA GLU A 30 28.00 -3.95 -13.32
C GLU A 30 27.32 -5.01 -14.19
N ASN A 31 28.10 -5.92 -14.78
CA ASN A 31 27.63 -6.93 -15.73
C ASN A 31 27.18 -8.25 -15.09
N LEU A 32 27.26 -8.36 -13.76
CA LEU A 32 26.90 -9.57 -13.03
C LEU A 32 25.45 -9.54 -12.56
N SER A 33 24.87 -10.73 -12.39
CA SER A 33 23.59 -10.89 -11.71
C SER A 33 23.68 -10.46 -10.24
N SER A 34 22.52 -10.18 -9.61
CA SER A 34 22.48 -9.80 -8.19
C SER A 34 23.08 -10.86 -7.26
N SER A 35 22.87 -12.15 -7.59
CA SER A 35 23.42 -13.27 -6.83
C SER A 35 24.95 -13.30 -6.91
N GLU A 36 25.50 -13.19 -8.13
CA GLU A 36 26.96 -13.18 -8.35
C GLU A 36 27.63 -11.96 -7.72
N LYS A 37 27.00 -10.78 -7.78
CA LYS A 37 27.45 -9.58 -7.06
C LYS A 37 27.60 -9.87 -5.58
N SER A 38 26.55 -10.44 -4.98
CA SER A 38 26.52 -10.76 -3.55
C SER A 38 27.59 -11.79 -3.19
N ALA A 39 27.74 -12.84 -4.00
CA ALA A 39 28.75 -13.88 -3.80
C ALA A 39 30.19 -13.33 -3.87
N ARG A 40 30.50 -12.47 -4.86
CA ARG A 40 31.84 -11.85 -4.97
C ARG A 40 32.14 -10.92 -3.81
N ILE A 41 31.16 -10.10 -3.41
CA ILE A 41 31.31 -9.22 -2.24
C ILE A 41 31.54 -10.06 -0.98
N ALA A 42 30.79 -11.16 -0.80
CA ALA A 42 30.96 -12.06 0.35
C ALA A 42 32.38 -12.67 0.40
N ALA A 43 32.92 -13.09 -0.74
CA ALA A 43 34.30 -13.59 -0.81
C ALA A 43 35.33 -12.54 -0.38
N VAL A 44 35.24 -11.31 -0.90
CA VAL A 44 36.14 -10.20 -0.51
C VAL A 44 36.02 -9.86 0.97
N VAL A 45 34.80 -9.84 1.51
CA VAL A 45 34.57 -9.61 2.95
C VAL A 45 35.20 -10.71 3.78
N SER A 46 35.09 -11.97 3.35
CA SER A 46 35.74 -13.10 4.01
C SER A 46 37.26 -12.95 4.06
N ASP A 47 37.89 -12.53 2.94
CA ASP A 47 39.33 -12.29 2.87
C ASP A 47 39.79 -11.14 3.79
N ILE A 48 39.03 -10.03 3.82
CA ILE A 48 39.28 -8.91 4.74
C ILE A 48 39.17 -9.38 6.19
N TYR A 49 38.13 -10.16 6.51
CA TYR A 49 37.92 -10.68 7.86
C TYR A 49 39.07 -11.59 8.32
N ALA A 50 39.48 -12.54 7.47
CA ALA A 50 40.64 -13.39 7.72
C ALA A 50 41.91 -12.57 7.94
N SER A 51 42.12 -11.53 7.12
CA SER A 51 43.26 -10.60 7.24
C SER A 51 43.26 -9.84 8.57
N ILE A 52 42.10 -9.34 9.02
CA ILE A 52 41.96 -8.64 10.31
C ILE A 52 42.24 -9.58 11.48
N ILE A 53 41.76 -10.83 11.42
CA ILE A 53 42.06 -11.85 12.44
C ILE A 53 43.56 -12.12 12.50
N PHE A 54 44.20 -12.28 11.34
CA PHE A 54 45.64 -12.54 11.26
C PHE A 54 46.45 -11.39 11.86
N ILE A 55 46.13 -10.14 11.50
CA ILE A 55 46.75 -8.94 12.09
C ILE A 55 46.55 -8.93 13.61
N SER A 56 45.33 -9.22 14.07
CA SER A 56 45.02 -9.22 15.50
C SER A 56 45.85 -10.24 16.29
N ARG A 57 46.16 -11.41 15.71
CA ARG A 57 47.06 -12.39 16.33
C ARG A 57 48.48 -11.85 16.46
N HIS A 58 49.01 -11.21 15.42
CA HIS A 58 50.34 -10.61 15.45
C HIS A 58 50.45 -9.40 16.39
N VAL A 59 49.36 -8.65 16.59
CA VAL A 59 49.30 -7.60 17.62
C VAL A 59 49.37 -8.22 19.01
N LYS A 60 48.59 -9.29 19.28
CA LYS A 60 48.61 -10.00 20.57
C LYS A 60 49.98 -10.61 20.88
N ALA A 61 50.68 -11.11 19.86
CA ALA A 61 52.05 -11.63 19.99
C ALA A 61 53.11 -10.53 20.18
N GLY A 62 52.73 -9.25 20.15
CA GLY A 62 53.66 -8.12 20.27
C GLY A 62 54.50 -7.86 19.02
N THR A 63 54.31 -8.63 17.93
CA THR A 63 55.03 -8.46 16.66
C THR A 63 54.59 -7.18 15.94
N LEU A 64 53.31 -6.79 16.08
CA LEU A 64 52.79 -5.54 15.54
C LEU A 64 52.48 -4.55 16.65
N THR A 65 52.95 -3.33 16.49
CA THR A 65 52.64 -2.21 17.39
C THR A 65 51.41 -1.45 16.89
N LYS A 66 50.86 -0.59 17.75
CA LYS A 66 49.73 0.30 17.42
C LYS A 66 50.00 1.17 16.17
N HIS A 67 51.25 1.52 15.92
CA HIS A 67 51.66 2.28 14.74
C HIS A 67 51.34 1.51 13.44
N HIS A 68 51.65 0.21 13.39
CA HIS A 68 51.36 -0.64 12.23
C HIS A 68 49.85 -0.84 11.99
N CYS A 69 49.03 -0.72 13.04
CA CYS A 69 47.58 -0.83 12.95
C CYS A 69 46.88 0.49 12.57
N LYS A 70 47.60 1.63 12.49
CA LYS A 70 47.02 2.92 12.14
C LYS A 70 46.23 2.91 10.81
N PRO A 71 46.70 2.28 9.73
CA PRO A 71 45.93 2.19 8.48
C PRO A 71 44.61 1.44 8.66
N LEU A 72 44.57 0.40 9.50
CA LEU A 72 43.35 -0.36 9.80
C LEU A 72 42.33 0.49 10.56
N TYR A 73 42.76 1.28 11.54
CA TYR A 73 41.88 2.22 12.23
C TYR A 73 41.30 3.27 11.29
N ASN A 74 42.14 3.88 10.44
CA ASN A 74 41.68 4.83 9.43
C ASN A 74 40.68 4.22 8.44
N PHE A 75 40.91 2.97 8.04
CA PHE A 75 39.99 2.23 7.18
C PHE A 75 38.62 2.06 7.83
N MET A 76 38.57 1.64 9.10
CA MET A 76 37.31 1.52 9.85
C MET A 76 36.59 2.86 10.01
N ASP A 77 37.32 3.94 10.32
CA ASP A 77 36.74 5.28 10.45
C ASP A 77 36.13 5.78 9.14
N ASN A 78 36.77 5.48 8.01
CA ASN A 78 36.26 5.81 6.68
C ASN A 78 34.97 5.04 6.34
N ILE A 79 34.89 3.75 6.71
CA ILE A 79 33.66 2.95 6.56
C ILE A 79 32.52 3.60 7.36
N ILE A 80 32.73 3.85 8.65
CA ILE A 80 31.73 4.42 9.55
C ILE A 80 31.26 5.80 9.05
N THR A 81 32.20 6.63 8.60
CA THR A 81 31.89 7.97 8.07
C THR A 81 31.06 7.87 6.80
N THR A 82 31.38 6.94 5.91
CA THR A 82 30.66 6.73 4.65
C THR A 82 29.26 6.21 4.90
N GLU A 83 29.12 5.21 5.78
CA GLU A 83 27.82 4.67 6.19
C GLU A 83 26.92 5.76 6.77
N ARG A 84 27.45 6.58 7.71
CA ARG A 84 26.72 7.71 8.29
C ARG A 84 26.28 8.72 7.24
N LYS A 85 27.13 9.04 6.26
CA LYS A 85 26.79 9.95 5.15
C LYS A 85 25.66 9.39 4.28
N GLN A 86 25.73 8.10 3.93
CA GLN A 86 24.70 7.42 3.15
C GLN A 86 23.38 7.35 3.91
N LYS A 87 23.40 6.94 5.18
CA LYS A 87 22.21 6.93 6.07
C LYS A 87 21.57 8.31 6.16
N ARG A 88 22.35 9.38 6.37
CA ARG A 88 21.84 10.76 6.38
C ARG A 88 21.21 11.16 5.04
N LYS A 89 21.76 10.71 3.91
CA LYS A 89 21.18 10.98 2.59
C LYS A 89 19.81 10.31 2.44
N VAL A 90 19.70 9.04 2.80
CA VAL A 90 18.42 8.28 2.75
C VAL A 90 17.39 8.91 3.68
N VAL A 91 17.73 9.20 4.94
CA VAL A 91 16.81 9.84 5.90
C VAL A 91 16.33 11.21 5.40
N ARG A 92 17.21 12.00 4.78
CA ARG A 92 16.80 13.28 4.17
C ARG A 92 15.83 13.09 3.02
N GLU A 93 16.01 12.06 2.20
CA GLU A 93 15.11 11.79 1.08
C GLU A 93 13.76 11.28 1.56
N LEU A 94 13.72 10.40 2.56
CA LEU A 94 12.49 9.96 3.20
C LEU A 94 11.70 11.16 3.75
N ARG A 95 12.34 12.04 4.54
CA ARG A 95 11.68 13.26 5.05
C ARG A 95 11.11 14.16 3.94
N ARG A 96 11.79 14.24 2.79
CA ARG A 96 11.28 15.00 1.64
C ARG A 96 10.07 14.34 1.02
N GLN A 97 10.07 13.00 0.91
CA GLN A 97 8.94 12.23 0.41
C GLN A 97 7.74 12.33 1.37
N ASP A 98 7.96 12.18 2.67
CA ASP A 98 6.93 12.35 3.70
C ASP A 98 6.28 13.73 3.61
N GLY A 99 7.10 14.79 3.54
CA GLY A 99 6.58 16.15 3.38
C GLY A 99 5.87 16.39 2.04
N ARG A 100 6.20 15.65 0.98
CA ARG A 100 5.44 15.70 -0.29
C ARG A 100 4.10 14.98 -0.14
N MET A 101 4.09 13.80 0.46
CA MET A 101 2.88 13.02 0.73
C MET A 101 1.90 13.81 1.59
N GLU A 102 2.36 14.41 2.69
CA GLU A 102 1.53 15.24 3.57
C GLU A 102 0.89 16.40 2.80
N ARG A 103 1.67 17.13 2.01
CA ARG A 103 1.14 18.22 1.17
C ARG A 103 0.11 17.74 0.15
N MET A 104 0.32 16.56 -0.44
CA MET A 104 -0.66 15.98 -1.38
C MET A 104 -1.93 15.56 -0.65
N ALA A 105 -1.81 14.89 0.50
CA ALA A 105 -2.95 14.50 1.33
C ALA A 105 -3.78 15.72 1.75
N SER A 106 -3.14 16.80 2.23
CA SER A 106 -3.86 18.03 2.60
C SER A 106 -4.50 18.76 1.42
N ARG A 107 -3.95 18.63 0.21
CA ARG A 107 -4.61 19.16 -1.01
C ARG A 107 -5.83 18.32 -1.35
N HIS A 108 -5.65 17.00 -1.40
CA HIS A 108 -6.73 16.07 -1.71
C HIS A 108 -7.90 16.21 -0.73
N GLN A 109 -7.62 16.33 0.57
CA GLN A 109 -8.64 16.56 1.59
C GLN A 109 -9.46 17.83 1.32
N ARG A 110 -8.80 18.95 0.98
CA ARG A 110 -9.47 20.20 0.65
C ARG A 110 -10.31 20.09 -0.63
N ASP A 111 -9.80 19.37 -1.63
CA ASP A 111 -10.53 19.15 -2.88
C ASP A 111 -11.80 18.32 -2.64
N VAL A 112 -11.70 17.26 -1.81
CA VAL A 112 -12.84 16.44 -1.38
C VAL A 112 -13.86 17.28 -0.62
N GLU A 113 -13.43 18.08 0.35
CA GLU A 113 -14.32 18.96 1.12
C GLU A 113 -15.06 19.97 0.21
N LYS A 114 -14.33 20.56 -0.73
CA LYS A 114 -14.92 21.48 -1.71
C LYS A 114 -15.94 20.78 -2.59
N LEU A 115 -15.63 19.59 -3.09
CA LEU A 115 -16.53 18.82 -3.94
C LEU A 115 -17.80 18.40 -3.18
N LEU A 116 -17.65 17.95 -1.93
CA LEU A 116 -18.77 17.63 -1.05
C LEU A 116 -19.66 18.85 -0.79
N GLY A 117 -19.07 20.03 -0.57
CA GLY A 117 -19.81 21.28 -0.43
C GLY A 117 -20.65 21.61 -1.66
N LEU A 118 -20.06 21.51 -2.85
CA LEU A 118 -20.75 21.73 -4.12
C LEU A 118 -21.88 20.71 -4.34
N ALA A 119 -21.61 19.42 -4.09
CA ALA A 119 -22.60 18.36 -4.23
C ALA A 119 -23.80 18.58 -3.29
N ARG A 120 -23.55 18.93 -2.02
CA ARG A 120 -24.61 19.25 -1.06
C ARG A 120 -25.47 20.42 -1.54
N SER A 121 -24.83 21.49 -2.01
CA SER A 121 -25.56 22.66 -2.53
C SER A 121 -26.43 22.30 -3.74
N ALA A 122 -25.90 21.51 -4.67
CA ALA A 122 -26.64 21.04 -5.84
C ALA A 122 -27.83 20.16 -5.46
N ILE A 123 -27.63 19.21 -4.54
CA ILE A 123 -28.71 18.35 -4.01
C ILE A 123 -29.81 19.20 -3.38
N MET A 124 -29.46 20.18 -2.56
CA MET A 124 -30.43 21.09 -1.93
C MET A 124 -31.22 21.90 -2.97
N HIS A 125 -30.56 22.39 -4.01
CA HIS A 125 -31.22 23.11 -5.10
C HIS A 125 -32.21 22.22 -5.86
N LEU A 126 -31.79 21.01 -6.22
CA LEU A 126 -32.62 20.04 -6.92
C LEU A 126 -33.84 19.63 -6.09
N ARG A 127 -33.66 19.37 -4.79
CA ARG A 127 -34.79 19.06 -3.87
C ARG A 127 -35.83 20.16 -3.86
N ARG A 128 -35.42 21.43 -3.70
CA ARG A 128 -36.34 22.58 -3.74
C ARG A 128 -37.02 22.75 -5.10
N SER A 129 -36.36 22.41 -6.19
CA SER A 129 -36.95 22.46 -7.52
C SER A 129 -38.02 21.37 -7.68
N MET A 130 -37.73 20.16 -7.20
CA MET A 130 -38.65 19.03 -7.23
C MET A 130 -39.89 19.29 -6.37
N GLU A 131 -39.71 19.83 -5.17
CA GLU A 131 -40.83 20.22 -4.29
C GLU A 131 -41.74 21.26 -4.96
N ARG A 132 -41.16 22.26 -5.64
CA ARG A 132 -41.93 23.26 -6.41
C ARG A 132 -42.74 22.64 -7.54
N LEU A 133 -42.10 21.80 -8.36
CA LEU A 133 -42.78 21.10 -9.46
C LEU A 133 -43.88 20.16 -8.94
N GLN A 134 -43.66 19.53 -7.79
CA GLN A 134 -44.66 18.67 -7.16
C GLN A 134 -45.90 19.47 -6.72
N MET A 135 -45.71 20.64 -6.09
CA MET A 135 -46.82 21.53 -5.73
C MET A 135 -47.61 22.00 -6.95
N GLU A 136 -46.93 22.40 -8.03
CA GLU A 136 -47.58 22.80 -9.28
C GLU A 136 -48.40 21.65 -9.90
N LEU A 137 -47.85 20.44 -9.87
CA LEU A 137 -48.52 19.24 -10.37
C LEU A 137 -49.77 18.89 -9.54
N ASP A 138 -49.70 19.04 -8.21
CA ASP A 138 -50.85 18.82 -7.32
C ASP A 138 -51.92 19.90 -7.49
N GLU A 139 -51.53 21.17 -7.72
CA GLU A 139 -52.44 22.26 -8.04
C GLU A 139 -53.17 22.00 -9.37
N LEU A 140 -52.45 21.61 -10.42
CA LEU A 140 -53.03 21.28 -11.72
C LEU A 140 -53.96 20.06 -11.65
N LYS A 141 -53.60 19.04 -10.86
CA LYS A 141 -54.48 17.89 -10.59
C LYS A 141 -55.74 18.32 -9.84
N GLY A 142 -55.62 19.22 -8.87
CA GLY A 142 -56.75 19.79 -8.13
C GLY A 142 -57.70 20.55 -9.04
N LYS A 143 -57.19 21.46 -9.87
CA LYS A 143 -57.98 22.22 -10.86
C LYS A 143 -58.74 21.28 -11.81
N ARG A 144 -58.05 20.28 -12.36
CA ARG A 144 -58.68 19.29 -13.26
C ARG A 144 -59.85 18.52 -12.61
N ARG A 145 -59.75 18.20 -11.31
CA ARG A 145 -60.85 17.54 -10.57
C ARG A 145 -62.07 18.43 -10.41
N ILE A 146 -61.87 19.74 -10.22
CA ILE A 146 -62.95 20.72 -10.10
C ILE A 146 -63.65 20.88 -11.46
N ASP A 147 -62.87 21.08 -12.53
CA ASP A 147 -63.41 21.25 -13.88
C ASP A 147 -64.23 20.03 -14.34
N LEU A 148 -63.76 18.80 -14.04
CA LEU A 148 -64.51 17.57 -14.33
C LEU A 148 -65.78 17.44 -13.47
N GLY A 149 -65.72 17.80 -12.19
CA GLY A 149 -66.88 17.77 -11.29
C GLY A 149 -67.98 18.77 -11.67
N ASP A 150 -67.61 19.89 -12.30
CA ASP A 150 -68.57 20.89 -12.78
C ASP A 150 -69.21 20.50 -14.12
N ILE A 151 -68.52 19.69 -14.94
CA ILE A 151 -69.08 19.07 -16.15
C ILE A 151 -70.05 17.95 -15.76
N GLU A 152 -69.72 17.11 -14.77
CA GLU A 152 -70.57 16.00 -14.31
C GLU A 152 -71.91 16.49 -13.73
N LYS A 153 -71.91 17.63 -13.02
CA LYS A 153 -73.14 18.25 -12.49
C LYS A 153 -74.04 18.90 -13.56
N ARG A 154 -73.51 19.11 -14.78
CA ARG A 154 -74.27 19.69 -15.91
C ARG A 154 -74.81 18.63 -16.87
N LEU A 155 -74.54 17.34 -16.64
CA LEU A 155 -75.14 16.26 -17.41
C LEU A 155 -76.49 15.88 -16.79
N PRO A 156 -77.61 15.97 -17.53
CA PRO A 156 -78.89 15.46 -17.05
C PRO A 156 -78.85 13.94 -17.02
N VAL A 157 -78.94 13.37 -15.81
CA VAL A 157 -79.14 11.93 -15.59
C VAL A 157 -80.55 11.55 -16.03
N LYS A 158 -80.64 10.96 -17.23
CA LYS A 158 -81.78 10.20 -17.78
C LYS A 158 -81.19 9.32 -18.90
N MET A 159 -81.36 7.99 -19.00
CA MET A 159 -82.15 6.96 -18.33
C MET A 159 -81.47 5.60 -18.58
N ALA A 160 -81.77 4.67 -17.68
CA ALA A 160 -81.79 3.20 -17.75
C ALA A 160 -81.41 2.42 -19.04
N ASP A 161 -80.65 1.36 -18.76
CA ASP A 161 -80.91 -0.06 -19.08
C ASP A 161 -80.26 -0.80 -20.27
N GLU A 162 -79.82 -2.00 -19.89
CA GLU A 162 -79.57 -3.24 -20.62
C GLU A 162 -78.25 -3.55 -21.37
N THR A 163 -77.63 -4.61 -20.84
CA THR A 163 -76.99 -5.78 -21.50
C THR A 163 -75.51 -5.77 -21.89
N GLY A 164 -74.78 -6.70 -21.24
CA GLY A 164 -73.80 -7.58 -21.90
C GLY A 164 -72.50 -7.79 -21.14
N PRO A 165 -72.18 -9.02 -20.67
CA PRO A 165 -70.83 -9.35 -20.22
C PRO A 165 -69.96 -9.61 -21.47
N VAL A 166 -68.98 -8.74 -21.72
CA VAL A 166 -67.97 -8.93 -22.78
C VAL A 166 -66.62 -9.21 -22.11
N GLY A 167 -66.00 -10.30 -22.57
CA GLY A 167 -64.90 -11.01 -21.96
C GLY A 167 -63.63 -10.21 -21.70
N THR A 168 -62.96 -10.61 -20.63
CA THR A 168 -61.58 -10.26 -20.30
C THR A 168 -60.64 -11.12 -21.15
N ASP A 169 -60.18 -10.59 -22.28
CA ASP A 169 -59.00 -11.14 -22.96
C ASP A 169 -57.73 -10.45 -22.43
N GLU A 170 -56.93 -11.27 -21.75
CA GLU A 170 -55.60 -10.98 -21.25
C GLU A 170 -54.64 -10.59 -22.40
N LEU A 171 -54.33 -9.31 -22.53
CA LEU A 171 -53.14 -8.87 -23.25
C LEU A 171 -51.95 -8.79 -22.28
N LYS A 172 -51.19 -9.89 -22.26
CA LYS A 172 -49.83 -9.98 -21.74
C LYS A 172 -48.92 -9.04 -22.56
N ASN A 173 -48.69 -7.84 -22.06
CA ASN A 173 -47.60 -6.98 -22.55
C ASN A 173 -46.36 -7.21 -21.70
N GLY A 174 -45.31 -7.70 -22.37
CA GLY A 174 -44.05 -8.10 -21.81
C GLY A 174 -43.33 -6.96 -21.10
N ALA A 175 -42.90 -7.27 -19.87
CA ALA A 175 -41.74 -6.62 -19.28
C ALA A 175 -40.50 -7.17 -19.99
N GLU A 176 -39.94 -6.37 -20.90
CA GLU A 176 -38.59 -6.55 -21.40
C GLU A 176 -37.64 -6.12 -20.27
N GLU A 177 -37.16 -7.11 -19.52
CA GLU A 177 -36.14 -6.95 -18.50
C GLU A 177 -34.79 -6.74 -19.20
N VAL A 178 -34.44 -5.49 -19.46
CA VAL A 178 -33.10 -5.11 -19.90
C VAL A 178 -32.16 -5.24 -18.71
N ALA A 179 -31.30 -6.26 -18.79
CA ALA A 179 -30.21 -6.50 -17.87
C ALA A 179 -29.22 -5.33 -17.81
N CYS A 180 -28.93 -4.83 -16.61
CA CYS A 180 -27.66 -4.15 -16.33
C CYS A 180 -26.72 -5.14 -15.61
N PRO A 181 -25.61 -5.56 -16.21
CA PRO A 181 -24.61 -6.35 -15.53
C PRO A 181 -23.66 -5.44 -14.75
N GLY A 182 -23.43 -5.76 -13.47
CA GLY A 182 -22.12 -5.52 -12.87
C GLY A 182 -22.06 -4.70 -11.59
N ASP A 183 -22.71 -5.14 -10.52
CA ASP A 183 -22.20 -4.88 -9.18
C ASP A 183 -21.24 -6.02 -8.80
N LYS A 184 -19.97 -5.88 -9.22
CA LYS A 184 -18.88 -6.59 -8.55
C LYS A 184 -18.74 -5.97 -7.17
N GLN A 185 -19.21 -6.69 -6.16
CA GLN A 185 -18.79 -6.48 -4.78
C GLN A 185 -17.27 -6.62 -4.72
N VAL A 186 -16.58 -5.49 -4.66
CA VAL A 186 -15.24 -5.43 -4.11
C VAL A 186 -15.43 -5.17 -2.64
N GLU A 187 -15.49 -6.24 -1.85
CA GLU A 187 -15.25 -6.14 -0.42
C GLU A 187 -13.78 -5.74 -0.24
N ASP A 188 -13.52 -4.44 -0.21
CA ASP A 188 -12.29 -3.91 0.36
C ASP A 188 -12.39 -4.05 1.88
N GLU A 189 -11.92 -5.20 2.37
CA GLU A 189 -11.59 -5.43 3.77
C GLU A 189 -10.41 -4.51 4.14
N CYS A 190 -10.71 -3.22 4.35
CA CYS A 190 -9.83 -2.27 5.01
C CYS A 190 -9.63 -2.70 6.46
N ARG A 191 -8.73 -3.66 6.66
CA ARG A 191 -8.21 -4.02 7.97
C ARG A 191 -7.45 -2.82 8.53
N VAL A 192 -8.15 -2.03 9.33
CA VAL A 192 -7.62 -0.96 10.18
C VAL A 192 -6.47 -1.56 11.01
N ARG A 193 -5.23 -1.32 10.57
CA ARG A 193 -4.06 -1.48 11.43
C ARG A 193 -4.06 -0.31 12.39
N SER A 194 -4.40 -0.59 13.64
CA SER A 194 -4.26 0.33 14.77
C SER A 194 -2.84 0.92 14.81
N PRO A 195 -2.69 2.19 15.21
CA PRO A 195 -1.37 2.77 15.44
C PRO A 195 -0.72 2.07 16.64
N LEU A 196 0.45 1.47 16.43
CA LEU A 196 1.37 1.15 17.51
C LEU A 196 1.87 2.47 18.10
N ASN A 197 1.45 2.78 19.32
CA ASN A 197 2.06 3.82 20.14
C ASN A 197 3.54 3.46 20.37
N PRO A 198 4.50 4.32 20.02
CA PRO A 198 5.83 4.23 20.61
C PRO A 198 5.77 4.92 21.97
N ASP A 199 5.75 4.12 23.03
CA ASP A 199 5.99 4.64 24.37
C ASP A 199 7.45 5.10 24.43
N VAL A 200 7.58 6.42 24.46
CA VAL A 200 8.82 7.13 24.74
C VAL A 200 9.00 7.10 26.25
N SER A 201 9.94 6.28 26.71
CA SER A 201 10.62 6.54 27.99
C SER A 201 12.12 6.45 27.75
N GLU A 202 12.69 7.62 27.50
CA GLU A 202 14.11 7.92 27.64
C GLU A 202 14.28 8.68 28.96
N THR A 203 15.38 8.40 29.65
CA THR A 203 15.90 9.01 30.90
C THR A 203 15.23 8.52 32.21
N ALA A 204 15.96 8.19 33.28
CA ALA A 204 17.35 8.47 33.68
C ALA A 204 17.95 7.26 34.40
#